data_AF-A0A1G9UZT3-F1
#
_entry.id   AF-A0A1G9UZT3-F1
#
_cell.length_a   1.000
_cell.length_b   1.000
_cell.length_c   1.000
_cell.angle_alpha   90.00
_cell.angle_beta   90.00
_cell.angle_gamma   90.00
#
_symmetry.space_group_name_H-M   'P 1'
#
loop_
_entity.id
_entity.type
_entity.pdbx_description
1 polymer ?
#
loop_
_entity_poly.entity_id
_entity_poly.type
_entity_poly.pdbx_seq_one_letter_code
_entity_poly.pdbx_strand_id
1 'polypeptide(L)'
;MNAGSTRGGFVTVRGRGYRLDQVDRYVAALARERDEAWQRAARLTRVVEEVAAEAASLREFAEALGPPTYEPLGPRAQEVLDLAEKEAAAVLSTARDEARAACEAAEAEARRVRELAAVQAGQICEEADSRARRMVLSARATAEELRDAARVEAAAERGEAMAVLEASRCRAAGMLKELDRMRVSRRYEAERELSARDAESAQRYGELTARAQARLSEALCAFADAEESARRGQEEAQATAARLVEEAGVRAAGISRETDRVLREHVQRAEEIHAHLDHIREGLASLTERPPSRD
;
A
#
# COMPACT_ATOMS: atom_id res chain seq x y z
N MET A 1 24.71 30.08 0.78
CA MET A 1 25.52 31.32 0.89
C MET A 1 26.58 31.26 -0.20
N ASN A 2 26.41 32.00 -1.30
CA ASN A 2 27.38 32.01 -2.40
C ASN A 2 28.08 33.37 -2.41
N ALA A 3 29.28 33.41 -1.83
CA ALA A 3 30.17 34.55 -1.92
C ALA A 3 30.75 34.60 -3.34
N GLY A 4 30.34 35.59 -4.14
CA GLY A 4 30.95 35.87 -5.43
C GLY A 4 32.37 36.42 -5.24
N SER A 5 33.27 36.11 -6.17
CA SER A 5 34.67 36.52 -6.14
C SER A 5 34.80 38.04 -6.00
N THR A 6 35.55 38.50 -5.00
CA THR A 6 35.88 39.91 -4.82
C THR A 6 37.06 40.26 -5.74
N ARG A 7 36.84 41.18 -6.68
CA ARG A 7 37.91 41.83 -7.44
C ARG A 7 37.65 43.34 -7.34
N GLY A 8 38.64 44.09 -6.84
CA GLY A 8 38.48 45.54 -6.61
C GLY A 8 37.60 45.94 -5.41
N GLY A 9 37.29 45.03 -4.49
CA GLY A 9 36.48 45.32 -3.28
C GLY A 9 34.96 45.32 -3.48
N PHE A 10 34.47 45.18 -4.71
CA PHE A 10 33.05 45.04 -5.00
C PHE A 10 32.60 43.57 -4.98
N VAL A 11 31.45 43.30 -4.37
CA VAL A 11 30.86 41.95 -4.33
C VAL A 11 30.06 41.72 -5.61
N THR A 12 30.42 40.69 -6.38
CA THR A 12 29.68 40.32 -7.58
C THR A 12 28.40 39.57 -7.21
N VAL A 13 27.24 40.12 -7.58
CA VAL A 13 25.95 39.44 -7.44
C VAL A 13 25.62 38.73 -8.77
N ARG A 14 25.17 37.46 -8.69
CA ARG A 14 24.75 36.69 -9.87
C ARG A 14 23.51 37.36 -10.49
N GLY A 15 23.65 38.02 -11.64
CA GLY A 15 22.52 38.67 -12.33
C GLY A 15 22.89 39.95 -13.09
N ARG A 16 21.94 40.90 -13.18
CA ARG A 16 22.10 42.21 -13.84
C ARG A 16 22.81 43.21 -12.91
N GLY A 17 24.13 43.19 -12.89
CA GLY A 17 24.98 44.20 -12.24
C GLY A 17 25.66 45.11 -13.26
N TYR A 18 26.29 46.20 -12.77
CA TYR A 18 27.23 46.95 -13.59
C TYR A 18 28.37 46.04 -14.06
N ARG A 19 28.85 46.23 -15.29
CA ARG A 19 29.99 45.46 -15.79
C ARG A 19 31.22 45.85 -14.99
N LEU A 20 31.79 44.89 -14.25
CA LEU A 20 32.97 45.14 -13.40
C LEU A 20 34.10 45.82 -14.18
N ASP A 21 34.37 45.39 -15.42
CA ASP A 21 35.40 46.02 -16.27
C ASP A 21 35.12 47.49 -16.62
N GLN A 22 33.86 47.92 -16.61
CA GLN A 22 33.50 49.33 -16.79
C GLN A 22 33.67 50.11 -15.49
N VAL A 23 33.26 49.52 -14.36
CA VAL A 23 33.42 50.10 -13.02
C VAL A 23 34.91 50.26 -12.70
N ASP A 24 35.71 49.22 -12.89
CA ASP A 24 37.15 49.23 -12.64
C ASP A 24 37.86 50.27 -13.49
N ARG A 25 37.51 50.41 -14.78
CA ARG A 25 38.06 51.46 -15.65
C ARG A 25 37.71 52.86 -15.16
N TYR A 26 36.46 53.05 -14.71
CA TYR A 26 36.01 54.34 -14.23
C TYR A 26 36.67 54.72 -12.89
N VAL A 27 36.73 53.78 -11.95
CA VAL A 27 37.43 53.95 -10.66
C VAL A 27 38.92 54.19 -10.87
N ALA A 28 39.56 53.50 -11.81
CA ALA A 28 40.96 53.72 -12.16
C ALA A 28 41.20 55.12 -12.75
N ALA A 29 40.29 55.64 -13.57
CA ALA A 29 40.37 57.01 -14.09
C ALA A 29 40.26 58.04 -12.95
N LEU A 30 39.27 57.89 -12.06
CA LEU A 30 39.13 58.76 -10.88
C LEU A 30 40.34 58.68 -9.93
N ALA A 31 40.91 57.49 -9.75
CA ALA A 31 42.12 57.32 -8.94
C ALA A 31 43.32 58.06 -9.55
N ARG A 32 43.48 58.02 -10.87
CA ARG A 32 44.51 58.80 -11.58
C ARG A 32 44.30 60.31 -11.41
N GLU A 33 43.08 60.80 -11.60
CA GLU A 33 42.76 62.22 -11.40
C GLU A 33 43.06 62.69 -9.97
N ARG A 34 42.70 61.87 -8.96
CA ARG A 34 43.05 62.12 -7.56
C ARG A 34 44.56 62.19 -7.37
N ASP A 35 45.30 61.21 -7.89
CA ASP A 35 46.74 61.14 -7.72
C ASP A 35 47.45 62.31 -8.42
N GLU A 36 46.99 62.72 -9.60
CA GLU A 36 47.46 63.91 -10.30
C GLU A 36 47.18 65.20 -9.51
N ALA A 37 46.00 65.32 -8.91
CA ALA A 37 45.66 66.44 -8.05
C ALA A 37 46.53 66.48 -6.78
N TRP A 38 46.78 65.34 -6.15
CA TRP A 38 47.66 65.21 -4.99
C TRP A 38 49.11 65.56 -5.33
N GLN A 39 49.64 65.09 -6.46
CA GLN A 39 50.98 65.45 -6.92
C GLN A 39 51.08 66.95 -7.21
N ARG A 40 50.03 67.56 -7.80
CA ARG A 40 50.00 69.00 -8.05
C ARG A 40 49.99 69.79 -6.73
N ALA A 41 49.20 69.36 -5.76
CA ALA A 41 49.18 69.97 -4.43
C ALA A 41 50.57 69.89 -3.78
N ALA A 42 51.20 68.71 -3.78
CA ALA A 42 52.54 68.54 -3.22
C ALA A 42 53.60 69.43 -3.91
N ARG A 43 53.56 69.55 -5.25
CA ARG A 43 54.44 70.47 -5.99
C ARG A 43 54.23 71.93 -5.58
N LEU A 44 52.97 72.36 -5.47
CA LEU A 44 52.64 73.73 -5.09
C LEU A 44 53.06 74.01 -3.63
N THR A 45 52.84 73.06 -2.72
CA THR A 45 53.31 73.17 -1.32
C THR A 45 54.82 73.36 -1.27
N ARG A 46 55.58 72.57 -2.03
CA ARG A 46 57.04 72.73 -2.10
C ARG A 46 57.45 74.11 -2.63
N VAL A 47 56.80 74.61 -3.68
CA VAL A 47 57.08 75.96 -4.21
C VAL A 47 56.79 77.03 -3.15
N VAL A 48 55.70 76.90 -2.39
CA VAL A 48 55.38 77.80 -1.28
C VAL A 48 56.47 77.75 -0.20
N GLU A 49 56.97 76.57 0.15
CA GLU A 49 58.06 76.41 1.12
C GLU A 49 59.38 77.03 0.61
N GLU A 50 59.73 76.80 -0.65
CA GLU A 50 60.94 77.38 -1.29
C GLU A 50 60.88 78.91 -1.30
N VAL A 51 59.77 79.50 -1.74
CA VAL A 51 59.56 80.96 -1.76
C VAL A 51 59.53 81.53 -0.35
N ALA A 52 58.94 80.82 0.62
CA ALA A 52 58.92 81.26 2.02
C ALA A 52 60.33 81.28 2.64
N ALA A 53 61.16 80.29 2.34
CA ALA A 53 62.55 80.23 2.80
C ALA A 53 63.40 81.33 2.14
N GLU A 54 63.25 81.56 0.84
CA GLU A 54 63.92 82.65 0.13
C GLU A 54 63.51 84.01 0.72
N ALA A 55 62.21 84.23 0.95
CA ALA A 55 61.71 85.45 1.56
C ALA A 55 62.19 85.65 3.01
N ALA A 56 62.48 84.58 3.75
CA ALA A 56 63.08 84.65 5.08
C ALA A 56 64.56 85.05 5.00
N SER A 57 65.33 84.42 4.11
CA SER A 57 66.75 84.75 3.90
C SER A 57 66.95 86.20 3.41
N LEU A 58 66.09 86.66 2.50
CA LEU A 58 66.10 88.06 2.04
C LEU A 58 65.79 89.05 3.18
N ARG A 59 64.89 88.68 4.09
CA ARG A 59 64.59 89.48 5.29
C ARG A 59 65.78 89.55 6.24
N GLU A 60 66.40 88.42 6.56
CA GLU A 60 67.60 88.38 7.39
C GLU A 60 68.76 89.20 6.79
N PHE A 61 68.96 89.11 5.47
CA PHE A 61 69.95 89.91 4.75
C PHE A 61 69.65 91.41 4.83
N ALA A 62 68.38 91.81 4.67
CA ALA A 62 67.96 93.19 4.80
C ALA A 62 68.12 93.72 6.24
N GLU A 63 67.78 92.91 7.26
CA GLU A 63 67.98 93.26 8.67
C GLU A 63 69.47 93.45 9.00
N ALA A 64 70.35 92.60 8.45
CA ALA A 64 71.79 92.69 8.66
C ALA A 64 72.44 93.95 8.06
N LEU A 65 71.84 94.52 7.00
CA LEU A 65 72.28 95.79 6.41
C LEU A 65 71.91 97.02 7.25
N GLY A 66 70.97 96.87 8.19
CA GLY A 66 70.41 97.97 8.99
C GLY A 66 69.52 98.92 8.18
N PRO A 67 68.69 99.76 8.84
CA PRO A 67 67.82 100.70 8.14
C PRO A 67 68.67 101.74 7.39
N PRO A 68 68.57 101.83 6.05
CA PRO A 68 69.38 102.77 5.29
C PRO A 68 68.80 104.17 5.48
N THR A 69 69.38 104.98 6.35
CA THR A 69 68.82 106.31 6.65
C THR A 69 69.04 107.33 5.53
N TYR A 70 69.92 107.02 4.56
CA TYR A 70 70.34 107.84 3.41
C TYR A 70 70.59 109.33 3.72
N GLU A 71 70.80 109.68 4.99
CA GLU A 71 71.04 111.02 5.50
C GLU A 71 72.25 111.72 4.82
N PRO A 72 73.37 111.03 4.50
CA PRO A 72 74.49 111.63 3.79
C PRO A 72 74.20 112.03 2.34
N LEU A 73 73.13 111.50 1.74
CA LEU A 73 72.73 111.79 0.35
C LEU A 73 71.72 112.97 0.27
N GLY A 74 71.29 113.50 1.41
CA GLY A 74 70.44 114.68 1.54
C GLY A 74 68.93 114.40 1.61
N PRO A 75 68.10 115.43 1.87
CA PRO A 75 66.68 115.29 2.17
C PRO A 75 65.87 114.57 1.09
N ARG A 76 66.24 114.76 -0.18
CA ARG A 76 65.55 114.16 -1.33
C ARG A 76 65.73 112.64 -1.39
N ALA A 77 66.82 112.10 -0.86
CA ALA A 77 67.03 110.65 -0.78
C ALA A 77 66.16 110.01 0.31
N GLN A 78 65.91 110.74 1.41
CA GLN A 78 65.02 110.30 2.48
C GLN A 78 63.54 110.31 2.05
N GLU A 79 63.12 111.31 1.28
CA GLU A 79 61.77 111.35 0.68
C GLU A 79 61.52 110.16 -0.25
N VAL A 80 62.54 109.76 -1.04
CA VAL A 80 62.44 108.58 -1.93
C VAL A 80 62.35 107.29 -1.12
N LEU A 81 63.08 107.16 -0.02
CA LEU A 81 62.97 106.00 0.88
C LEU A 81 61.58 105.91 1.51
N ASP A 82 61.07 106.99 2.10
CA ASP A 82 59.75 107.03 2.73
C ASP A 82 58.63 106.69 1.72
N LEU A 83 58.74 107.20 0.49
CA LEU A 83 57.85 106.82 -0.60
C LEU A 83 57.96 105.32 -0.93
N ALA A 84 59.17 104.79 -1.04
CA ALA A 84 59.39 103.37 -1.35
C ALA A 84 58.86 102.43 -0.25
N GLU A 85 59.00 102.79 1.03
CA GLU A 85 58.45 102.03 2.16
C GLU A 85 56.92 102.03 2.16
N LYS A 86 56.30 103.17 1.86
CA LYS A 86 54.84 103.29 1.71
C LYS A 86 54.31 102.46 0.55
N GLU A 87 54.98 102.51 -0.60
CA GLU A 87 54.64 101.68 -1.76
C GLU A 87 54.83 100.19 -1.45
N ALA A 88 55.93 99.79 -0.80
CA ALA A 88 56.16 98.40 -0.40
C ALA A 88 55.08 97.89 0.57
N ALA A 89 54.65 98.72 1.54
CA ALA A 89 53.56 98.39 2.45
C ALA A 89 52.21 98.25 1.71
N ALA A 90 51.93 99.14 0.75
CA ALA A 90 50.73 99.08 -0.09
C ALA A 90 50.71 97.80 -0.96
N VAL A 91 51.83 97.46 -1.59
CA VAL A 91 52.00 96.23 -2.38
C VAL A 91 51.80 94.99 -1.50
N LEU A 92 52.41 94.96 -0.30
CA LEU A 92 52.26 93.82 0.61
C LEU A 92 50.83 93.66 1.13
N SER A 93 50.13 94.76 1.43
CA SER A 93 48.72 94.71 1.82
C SER A 93 47.87 94.15 0.68
N THR A 94 48.06 94.68 -0.53
CA THR A 94 47.33 94.24 -1.73
C THR A 94 47.56 92.75 -2.00
N ALA A 95 48.82 92.29 -1.96
CA ALA A 95 49.16 90.89 -2.17
C ALA A 95 48.54 89.96 -1.11
N ARG A 96 48.44 90.40 0.16
CA ARG A 96 47.77 89.63 1.22
C ARG A 96 46.27 89.54 1.02
N ASP A 97 45.64 90.62 0.58
CA ASP A 97 44.21 90.66 0.31
C ASP A 97 43.87 89.79 -0.91
N GLU A 98 44.68 89.86 -1.98
CA GLU A 98 44.57 89.00 -3.16
C GLU A 98 44.75 87.52 -2.81
N ALA A 99 45.76 87.17 -2.01
CA ALA A 99 45.99 85.80 -1.56
C ALA A 99 44.82 85.27 -0.72
N ARG A 100 44.25 86.10 0.16
CA ARG A 100 43.07 85.74 0.95
C ARG A 100 41.86 85.51 0.07
N ALA A 101 41.59 86.42 -0.87
CA ALA A 101 40.49 86.28 -1.82
C ALA A 101 40.63 85.02 -2.69
N ALA A 102 41.84 84.69 -3.13
CA ALA A 102 42.11 83.46 -3.87
C ALA A 102 41.85 82.19 -3.04
N CYS A 103 42.28 82.17 -1.77
CA CYS A 103 42.00 81.05 -0.86
C CYS A 103 40.50 80.89 -0.60
N GLU A 104 39.79 81.98 -0.29
CA GLU A 104 38.34 81.95 -0.04
C GLU A 104 37.56 81.47 -1.27
N ALA A 105 37.95 81.92 -2.47
CA ALA A 105 37.37 81.46 -3.74
C ALA A 105 37.63 79.96 -3.99
N ALA A 106 38.85 79.49 -3.75
CA ALA A 106 39.20 78.07 -3.91
C ALA A 106 38.44 77.18 -2.92
N GLU A 107 38.28 77.62 -1.67
CA GLU A 107 37.49 76.90 -0.67
C GLU A 107 35.99 76.87 -1.01
N ALA A 108 35.45 77.97 -1.52
CA ALA A 108 34.05 78.04 -1.95
C ALA A 108 33.78 77.07 -3.10
N GLU A 109 34.66 77.03 -4.10
CA GLU A 109 34.54 76.07 -5.21
C GLU A 109 34.71 74.63 -4.72
N ALA A 110 35.67 74.36 -3.82
CA ALA A 110 35.84 73.03 -3.25
C ALA A 110 34.62 72.57 -2.42
N ARG A 111 33.92 73.48 -1.74
CA ARG A 111 32.65 73.17 -1.06
C ARG A 111 31.55 72.86 -2.09
N ARG A 112 31.39 73.71 -3.10
CA ARG A 112 30.40 73.55 -4.18
C ARG A 112 30.56 72.21 -4.91
N VAL A 113 31.80 71.84 -5.29
CA VAL A 113 32.07 70.55 -5.96
C VAL A 113 31.72 69.37 -5.05
N ARG A 114 32.06 69.44 -3.76
CA ARG A 114 31.71 68.39 -2.79
C ARG A 114 30.21 68.23 -2.60
N GLU A 115 29.48 69.33 -2.50
CA GLU A 115 28.02 69.32 -2.38
C GLU A 115 27.35 68.74 -3.64
N LEU A 116 27.79 69.15 -4.83
CA LEU A 116 27.30 68.61 -6.10
C LEU A 116 27.56 67.11 -6.20
N ALA A 117 28.77 66.66 -5.87
CA ALA A 117 29.14 65.25 -5.87
C ALA A 117 28.30 64.44 -4.87
N ALA A 118 28.03 65.00 -3.68
CA ALA A 118 27.19 64.36 -2.67
C ALA A 118 25.73 64.20 -3.14
N VAL A 119 25.15 65.23 -3.77
CA VAL A 119 23.80 65.16 -4.33
C VAL A 119 23.71 64.13 -5.45
N GLN A 120 24.67 64.12 -6.37
CA GLN A 120 24.72 63.15 -7.47
C GLN A 120 24.89 61.71 -6.94
N ALA A 121 25.77 61.50 -5.96
CA ALA A 121 25.93 60.20 -5.32
C ALA A 121 24.64 59.74 -4.63
N GLY A 122 23.95 60.64 -3.94
CA GLY A 122 22.64 60.38 -3.32
C GLY A 122 21.59 59.93 -4.34
N GLN A 123 21.45 60.66 -5.45
CA GLN A 123 20.53 60.32 -6.55
C GLN A 123 20.83 58.93 -7.13
N ILE A 124 22.09 58.63 -7.42
CA ILE A 124 22.51 57.32 -7.95
C ILE A 124 22.17 56.20 -6.96
N CYS A 125 22.42 56.41 -5.66
CA CYS A 125 22.07 55.44 -4.62
C CYS A 125 20.56 55.22 -4.52
N GLU A 126 19.74 56.28 -4.51
CA GLU A 126 18.28 56.18 -4.46
C GLU A 126 17.69 55.48 -5.69
N GLU A 127 18.22 55.77 -6.88
CA GLU A 127 17.83 55.10 -8.13
C GLU A 127 18.20 53.61 -8.11
N ALA A 128 19.42 53.29 -7.64
CA ALA A 128 19.90 51.92 -7.50
C ALA A 128 19.04 51.13 -6.50
N ASP A 129 18.73 51.71 -5.34
CA ASP A 129 17.86 51.11 -4.33
C ASP A 129 16.44 50.90 -4.84
N SER A 130 15.88 51.89 -5.53
CA SER A 130 14.55 51.80 -6.14
C SER A 130 14.50 50.71 -7.22
N ARG A 131 15.57 50.57 -8.02
CA ARG A 131 15.71 49.49 -9.00
C ARG A 131 15.83 48.13 -8.31
N ALA A 132 16.65 48.01 -7.26
CA ALA A 132 16.81 46.78 -6.50
C ALA A 132 15.48 46.33 -5.87
N ARG A 133 14.73 47.24 -5.25
CA ARG A 133 13.40 46.97 -4.69
C ARG A 133 12.43 46.46 -5.76
N ARG A 134 12.36 47.14 -6.92
CA ARG A 134 11.52 46.69 -8.06
C ARG A 134 11.91 45.31 -8.56
N MET A 135 13.21 45.01 -8.67
CA MET A 135 13.70 43.70 -9.08
C MET A 135 13.30 42.60 -8.09
N VAL A 136 13.43 42.85 -6.78
CA VAL A 136 13.03 41.88 -5.74
C VAL A 136 11.52 41.65 -5.76
N LEU A 137 10.71 42.70 -5.89
CA LEU A 137 9.25 42.57 -5.98
C LEU A 137 8.82 41.78 -7.22
N SER A 138 9.40 42.08 -8.39
CA SER A 138 9.14 41.33 -9.62
C SER A 138 9.59 39.86 -9.52
N ALA A 139 10.75 39.59 -8.92
CA ALA A 139 11.22 38.23 -8.70
C ALA A 139 10.31 37.45 -7.73
N ARG A 140 9.73 38.12 -6.72
CA ARG A 140 8.75 37.49 -5.80
C ARG A 140 7.43 37.20 -6.50
N ALA A 141 6.89 38.16 -7.25
CA ALA A 141 5.64 37.98 -7.99
C ALA A 141 5.76 36.81 -8.99
N THR A 142 6.83 36.76 -9.79
CA THR A 142 7.07 35.65 -10.71
C THR A 142 7.25 34.30 -10.01
N ALA A 143 7.89 34.28 -8.83
CA ALA A 143 8.01 33.06 -8.04
C ALA A 143 6.65 32.61 -7.45
N GLU A 144 5.80 33.54 -7.04
CA GLU A 144 4.43 33.24 -6.56
C GLU A 144 3.56 32.71 -7.69
N GLU A 145 3.56 33.35 -8.85
CA GLU A 145 2.86 32.89 -10.06
C GLU A 145 3.29 31.45 -10.45
N LEU A 146 4.59 31.17 -10.46
CA LEU A 146 5.10 29.84 -10.78
C LEU A 146 4.65 28.79 -9.75
N ARG A 147 4.64 29.15 -8.46
CA ARG A 147 4.20 28.26 -7.38
C ARG A 147 2.71 27.96 -7.46
N ASP A 148 1.89 28.96 -7.77
CA ASP A 148 0.45 28.78 -7.88
C ASP A 148 0.08 28.01 -9.16
N ALA A 149 0.77 28.24 -10.27
CA ALA A 149 0.66 27.41 -11.47
C ALA A 149 0.98 25.94 -11.19
N ALA A 150 2.12 25.67 -10.53
CA ALA A 150 2.52 24.31 -10.16
C ALA A 150 1.53 23.63 -9.20
N ARG A 151 0.90 24.40 -8.30
CA ARG A 151 -0.14 23.87 -7.40
C ARG A 151 -1.41 23.47 -8.15
N VAL A 152 -1.84 24.30 -9.10
CA VAL A 152 -3.02 24.02 -9.93
C VAL A 152 -2.79 22.78 -10.78
N GLU A 153 -1.62 22.68 -11.42
CA GLU A 153 -1.22 21.51 -12.22
C GLU A 153 -1.18 20.24 -11.36
N ALA A 154 -0.49 20.27 -10.22
CA ALA A 154 -0.43 19.13 -9.31
C ALA A 154 -1.82 18.72 -8.78
N ALA A 155 -2.72 19.67 -8.54
CA ALA A 155 -4.08 19.38 -8.12
C ALA A 155 -4.90 18.73 -9.25
N ALA A 156 -4.72 19.19 -10.49
CA ALA A 156 -5.36 18.61 -11.68
C ALA A 156 -4.88 17.16 -11.91
N GLU A 157 -3.57 16.92 -11.94
CA GLU A 157 -2.98 15.58 -12.09
C GLU A 157 -3.47 14.63 -10.98
N ARG A 158 -3.51 15.10 -9.73
CA ARG A 158 -4.03 14.32 -8.61
C ARG A 158 -5.51 13.99 -8.81
N GLY A 159 -6.31 14.96 -9.27
CA GLY A 159 -7.72 14.77 -9.58
C GLY A 159 -7.94 13.70 -10.65
N GLU A 160 -7.18 13.76 -11.75
CA GLU A 160 -7.21 12.78 -12.83
C GLU A 160 -6.81 11.38 -12.35
N ALA A 161 -5.70 11.28 -11.61
CA ALA A 161 -5.25 10.01 -11.05
C ALA A 161 -6.29 9.39 -10.10
N MET A 162 -6.94 10.21 -9.26
CA MET A 162 -8.02 9.75 -8.39
C MET A 162 -9.24 9.29 -9.17
N ALA A 163 -9.62 10.00 -10.25
CA ALA A 163 -10.73 9.60 -11.11
C ALA A 163 -10.47 8.25 -11.81
N VAL A 164 -9.25 8.03 -12.30
CA VAL A 164 -8.82 6.74 -12.88
C VAL A 164 -8.89 5.62 -11.84
N LEU A 165 -8.40 5.87 -10.63
CA LEU A 165 -8.47 4.90 -9.53
C LEU A 165 -9.91 4.56 -9.18
N GLU A 166 -10.79 5.55 -9.04
CA GLU A 166 -12.18 5.30 -8.67
C GLU A 166 -12.93 4.57 -9.78
N ALA A 167 -12.69 4.92 -11.05
CA ALA A 167 -13.24 4.18 -12.18
C ALA A 167 -12.75 2.71 -12.18
N SER A 168 -11.49 2.45 -11.84
CA SER A 168 -10.95 1.09 -11.72
C SER A 168 -11.61 0.30 -10.59
N ARG A 169 -11.85 0.94 -9.44
CA ARG A 169 -12.56 0.34 -8.29
C ARG A 169 -14.00 0.00 -8.64
N CYS A 170 -14.72 0.90 -9.30
CA CYS A 170 -16.07 0.66 -9.77
C CYS A 170 -16.14 -0.52 -10.74
N ARG A 171 -15.20 -0.60 -11.71
CA ARG A 171 -15.11 -1.75 -12.62
C ARG A 171 -14.83 -3.05 -11.87
N ALA A 172 -13.86 -3.06 -10.96
CA ALA A 172 -13.52 -4.24 -10.16
C ALA A 172 -14.70 -4.70 -9.29
N ALA A 173 -15.41 -3.77 -8.65
CA ALA A 173 -16.61 -4.07 -7.87
C ALA A 173 -17.74 -4.64 -8.75
N GLY A 174 -17.90 -4.12 -9.98
CA GLY A 174 -18.81 -4.68 -10.98
C GLY A 174 -18.47 -6.12 -11.33
N MET A 175 -17.21 -6.39 -11.67
CA MET A 175 -16.71 -7.74 -11.98
C MET A 175 -16.90 -8.71 -10.80
N LEU A 176 -16.65 -8.28 -9.57
CA LEU A 176 -16.89 -9.10 -8.37
C LEU A 176 -18.37 -9.47 -8.22
N LYS A 177 -19.28 -8.51 -8.41
CA LYS A 177 -20.73 -8.78 -8.38
C LYS A 177 -21.16 -9.77 -9.47
N GLU A 178 -20.60 -9.66 -10.67
CA GLU A 178 -20.86 -10.61 -11.76
C GLU A 178 -20.33 -12.01 -11.43
N LEU A 179 -19.11 -12.12 -10.90
CA LEU A 179 -18.53 -13.38 -10.44
C LEU A 179 -19.39 -14.04 -9.36
N ASP A 180 -19.89 -13.26 -8.39
CA ASP A 180 -20.76 -13.78 -7.33
C ASP A 180 -22.12 -14.24 -7.88
N ARG A 181 -22.72 -13.49 -8.82
CA ARG A 181 -23.93 -13.95 -9.52
C ARG A 181 -23.70 -15.26 -10.24
N MET A 182 -22.62 -15.39 -11.00
CA MET A 182 -22.28 -16.64 -11.70
C MET A 182 -22.06 -17.81 -10.73
N ARG A 183 -21.40 -17.56 -9.58
CA ARG A 183 -21.22 -18.57 -8.53
C ARG A 183 -22.54 -19.04 -7.95
N VAL A 184 -23.46 -18.11 -7.66
CA VAL A 184 -24.81 -18.44 -7.17
C VAL A 184 -25.59 -19.23 -8.21
N SER A 185 -25.58 -18.80 -9.48
CA SER A 185 -26.25 -19.53 -10.57
C SER A 185 -25.70 -20.95 -10.73
N ARG A 186 -24.37 -21.13 -10.74
CA ARG A 186 -23.75 -22.47 -10.82
C ARG A 186 -24.08 -23.35 -9.63
N ARG A 187 -24.13 -22.78 -8.42
CA ARG A 187 -24.54 -23.52 -7.21
C ARG A 187 -25.98 -23.99 -7.34
N TYR A 188 -26.88 -23.11 -7.76
CA TYR A 188 -28.28 -23.44 -7.96
C TYR A 188 -28.49 -24.50 -9.05
N GLU A 189 -27.72 -24.45 -10.14
CA GLU A 189 -27.71 -25.50 -11.17
C GLU A 189 -27.22 -26.83 -10.61
N ALA A 190 -26.09 -26.84 -9.90
CA ALA A 190 -25.55 -28.04 -9.29
C ALA A 190 -26.48 -28.66 -8.23
N GLU A 191 -27.13 -27.82 -7.41
CA GLU A 191 -28.15 -28.25 -6.43
C GLU A 191 -29.36 -28.88 -7.11
N ARG A 192 -29.84 -28.29 -8.22
CA ARG A 192 -30.93 -28.88 -9.01
C ARG A 192 -30.53 -30.22 -9.62
N GLU A 193 -29.33 -30.35 -10.18
CA GLU A 193 -28.82 -31.61 -10.71
C GLU A 193 -28.71 -32.68 -9.61
N LEU A 194 -28.19 -32.32 -8.43
CA LEU A 194 -28.07 -33.24 -7.30
C LEU A 194 -29.46 -33.69 -6.82
N SER A 195 -30.38 -32.75 -6.62
CA SER A 195 -31.76 -33.03 -6.23
C SER A 195 -32.46 -33.96 -7.24
N ALA A 196 -32.24 -33.76 -8.54
CA ALA A 196 -32.76 -34.66 -9.58
C ALA A 196 -32.17 -36.07 -9.50
N ARG A 197 -30.85 -36.21 -9.28
CA ARG A 197 -30.20 -37.51 -9.10
C ARG A 197 -30.64 -38.23 -7.83
N ASP A 198 -30.85 -37.48 -6.75
CA ASP A 198 -31.34 -38.02 -5.47
C ASP A 198 -32.78 -38.53 -5.62
N ALA A 199 -33.65 -37.77 -6.32
CA ALA A 199 -35.01 -38.19 -6.62
C ALA A 199 -35.04 -39.45 -7.52
N GLU A 200 -34.22 -39.50 -8.57
CA GLU A 200 -34.08 -40.68 -9.43
C GLU A 200 -33.59 -41.90 -8.64
N SER A 201 -32.58 -41.71 -7.78
CA SER A 201 -32.05 -42.78 -6.93
C SER A 201 -33.10 -43.26 -5.93
N ALA A 202 -33.82 -42.35 -5.27
CA ALA A 202 -34.90 -42.68 -4.35
C ALA A 202 -36.02 -43.47 -5.03
N GLN A 203 -36.39 -43.10 -6.27
CA GLN A 203 -37.34 -43.86 -7.07
C GLN A 203 -36.84 -45.28 -7.35
N ARG A 204 -35.59 -45.43 -7.85
CA ARG A 204 -35.00 -46.75 -8.13
C ARG A 204 -34.92 -47.62 -6.89
N TYR A 205 -34.51 -47.07 -5.75
CA TYR A 205 -34.47 -47.78 -4.47
C TYR A 205 -35.89 -48.16 -4.01
N GLY A 206 -36.87 -47.28 -4.16
CA GLY A 206 -38.27 -47.56 -3.88
C GLY A 206 -38.81 -48.72 -4.71
N GLU A 207 -38.57 -48.71 -6.03
CA GLU A 207 -38.97 -49.79 -6.94
C GLU A 207 -38.30 -51.13 -6.60
N LEU A 208 -36.99 -51.13 -6.34
CA LEU A 208 -36.26 -52.34 -5.93
C LEU A 208 -36.76 -52.89 -4.60
N THR A 209 -37.01 -52.00 -3.63
CA THR A 209 -37.54 -52.38 -2.31
C THR A 209 -38.94 -52.97 -2.44
N ALA A 210 -39.83 -52.35 -3.22
CA ALA A 210 -41.16 -52.86 -3.49
C ALA A 210 -41.11 -54.24 -4.16
N ARG A 211 -40.23 -54.44 -5.15
CA ARG A 211 -40.01 -55.75 -5.79
C ARG A 211 -39.48 -56.79 -4.81
N ALA A 212 -38.53 -56.42 -3.95
CA ALA A 212 -37.98 -57.31 -2.93
C ALA A 212 -39.05 -57.71 -1.90
N GLN A 213 -39.86 -56.75 -1.44
CA GLN A 213 -40.99 -56.99 -0.55
C GLN A 213 -42.06 -57.88 -1.18
N ALA A 214 -42.41 -57.66 -2.45
CA ALA A 214 -43.34 -58.51 -3.19
C ALA A 214 -42.81 -59.95 -3.27
N ARG A 215 -41.54 -60.15 -3.69
CA ARG A 215 -40.92 -61.48 -3.73
C ARG A 215 -40.83 -62.15 -2.35
N LEU A 216 -40.57 -61.38 -1.30
CA LEU A 216 -40.57 -61.89 0.07
C LEU A 216 -41.98 -62.34 0.47
N SER A 217 -43.01 -61.54 0.16
CA SER A 217 -44.40 -61.90 0.45
C SER A 217 -44.85 -63.15 -0.32
N GLU A 218 -44.49 -63.27 -1.61
CA GLU A 218 -44.72 -64.47 -2.42
C GLU A 218 -44.02 -65.69 -1.82
N ALA A 219 -42.76 -65.55 -1.41
CA ALA A 219 -41.99 -66.63 -0.78
C ALA A 219 -42.58 -67.05 0.57
N LEU A 220 -43.07 -66.10 1.38
CA LEU A 220 -43.73 -66.40 2.65
C LEU A 220 -45.07 -67.12 2.44
N CYS A 221 -45.87 -66.71 1.45
CA CYS A 221 -47.10 -67.42 1.08
C CYS A 221 -46.79 -68.84 0.58
N ALA A 222 -45.84 -68.99 -0.34
CA ALA A 222 -45.42 -70.30 -0.84
C ALA A 222 -44.86 -71.20 0.28
N PHE A 223 -44.13 -70.62 1.24
CA PHE A 223 -43.66 -71.33 2.42
C PHE A 223 -44.84 -71.79 3.30
N ALA A 224 -45.82 -70.93 3.58
CA ALA A 224 -47.01 -71.28 4.34
C ALA A 224 -47.84 -72.37 3.64
N ASP A 225 -48.04 -72.26 2.32
CA ASP A 225 -48.73 -73.28 1.51
C ASP A 225 -48.00 -74.63 1.54
N ALA A 226 -46.66 -74.61 1.48
CA ALA A 226 -45.84 -75.81 1.58
C ALA A 226 -45.87 -76.42 2.99
N GLU A 227 -45.86 -75.61 4.04
CA GLU A 227 -46.01 -76.05 5.44
C GLU A 227 -47.38 -76.69 5.67
N GLU A 228 -48.47 -76.06 5.19
CA GLU A 228 -49.81 -76.64 5.24
C GLU A 228 -49.90 -77.95 4.45
N SER A 229 -49.31 -78.01 3.25
CA SER A 229 -49.32 -79.22 2.43
C SER A 229 -48.51 -80.35 3.07
N ALA A 230 -47.36 -80.05 3.68
CA ALA A 230 -46.56 -80.99 4.44
C ALA A 230 -47.31 -81.50 5.67
N ARG A 231 -48.00 -80.61 6.39
CA ARG A 231 -48.87 -80.97 7.52
C ARG A 231 -50.02 -81.87 7.08
N ARG A 232 -50.74 -81.53 6.01
CA ARG A 232 -51.81 -82.37 5.44
C ARG A 232 -51.27 -83.73 5.00
N GLY A 233 -50.15 -83.77 4.29
CA GLY A 233 -49.50 -85.02 3.88
C GLY A 233 -49.08 -85.86 5.08
N GLN A 234 -48.60 -85.23 6.17
CA GLN A 234 -48.28 -85.93 7.42
C GLN A 234 -49.55 -86.47 8.11
N GLU A 235 -50.62 -85.69 8.19
CA GLU A 235 -51.92 -86.10 8.74
C GLU A 235 -52.53 -87.26 7.90
N GLU A 236 -52.46 -87.19 6.57
CA GLU A 236 -52.89 -88.25 5.65
C GLU A 236 -52.04 -89.52 5.77
N ALA A 237 -50.72 -89.39 5.88
CA ALA A 237 -49.83 -90.52 6.11
C ALA A 237 -50.11 -91.17 7.47
N GLN A 238 -50.35 -90.39 8.52
CA GLN A 238 -50.77 -90.89 9.83
C GLN A 238 -52.14 -91.60 9.77
N ALA A 239 -53.12 -91.03 9.06
CA ALA A 239 -54.43 -91.65 8.86
C ALA A 239 -54.34 -92.96 8.06
N THR A 240 -53.51 -93.00 7.02
CA THR A 240 -53.29 -94.20 6.19
C THR A 240 -52.54 -95.27 6.98
N ALA A 241 -51.53 -94.88 7.77
CA ALA A 241 -50.84 -95.79 8.68
C ALA A 241 -51.80 -96.38 9.72
N ALA A 242 -52.67 -95.56 10.32
CA ALA A 242 -53.70 -96.03 11.24
C ALA A 242 -54.67 -97.01 10.57
N ARG A 243 -55.15 -96.72 9.36
CA ARG A 243 -55.99 -97.63 8.56
C ARG A 243 -55.28 -98.95 8.25
N LEU A 244 -54.02 -98.91 7.81
CA LEU A 244 -53.24 -100.12 7.53
C LEU A 244 -53.03 -100.97 8.78
N VAL A 245 -52.78 -100.36 9.94
CA VAL A 245 -52.69 -101.05 11.22
C VAL A 245 -54.03 -101.68 11.59
N GLU A 246 -55.14 -100.99 11.38
CA GLU A 246 -56.49 -101.52 11.62
C GLU A 246 -56.81 -102.67 10.67
N GLU A 247 -56.56 -102.54 9.37
CA GLU A 247 -56.73 -103.60 8.38
C GLU A 247 -55.83 -104.81 8.65
N ALA A 248 -54.58 -104.57 9.06
CA ALA A 248 -53.66 -105.63 9.49
C ALA A 248 -54.19 -106.31 10.76
N GLY A 249 -54.79 -105.56 11.68
CA GLY A 249 -55.49 -106.09 12.86
C GLY A 249 -56.72 -106.93 12.48
N VAL A 250 -57.54 -106.49 11.53
CA VAL A 250 -58.70 -107.24 11.02
C VAL A 250 -58.24 -108.51 10.28
N ARG A 251 -57.20 -108.42 9.44
CA ARG A 251 -56.60 -109.60 8.78
C ARG A 251 -55.99 -110.56 9.78
N ALA A 252 -55.27 -110.08 10.79
CA ALA A 252 -54.73 -110.90 11.86
C ALA A 252 -55.84 -111.59 12.66
N ALA A 253 -56.92 -110.87 12.97
CA ALA A 253 -58.10 -111.46 13.63
C ALA A 253 -58.82 -112.48 12.73
N GLY A 254 -58.90 -112.23 11.42
CA GLY A 254 -59.44 -113.17 10.44
C GLY A 254 -58.61 -114.44 10.34
N ILE A 255 -57.29 -114.32 10.21
CA ILE A 255 -56.36 -115.45 10.27
C ILE A 255 -56.52 -116.19 11.59
N SER A 256 -56.57 -115.49 12.73
CA SER A 256 -56.76 -116.14 14.03
C SER A 256 -58.07 -116.93 14.10
N ARG A 257 -59.18 -116.40 13.58
CA ARG A 257 -60.47 -117.12 13.52
C ARG A 257 -60.46 -118.29 12.54
N GLU A 258 -59.79 -118.17 11.41
CA GLU A 258 -59.59 -119.26 10.46
C GLU A 258 -58.74 -120.37 11.09
N THR A 259 -57.69 -119.99 11.83
CA THR A 259 -56.82 -120.90 12.58
C THR A 259 -57.62 -121.60 13.68
N ASP A 260 -58.46 -120.87 14.42
CA ASP A 260 -59.37 -121.41 15.43
C ASP A 260 -60.42 -122.35 14.82
N ARG A 261 -60.92 -122.03 13.62
CA ARG A 261 -61.88 -122.88 12.90
C ARG A 261 -61.22 -124.18 12.43
N VAL A 262 -60.04 -124.09 11.84
CA VAL A 262 -59.25 -125.26 11.43
C VAL A 262 -58.90 -126.13 12.66
N LEU A 263 -58.54 -125.50 13.78
CA LEU A 263 -58.36 -126.19 15.07
C LEU A 263 -59.65 -126.89 15.53
N ARG A 264 -60.81 -126.25 15.44
CA ARG A 264 -62.12 -126.87 15.78
C ARG A 264 -62.48 -128.01 14.84
N GLU A 265 -62.23 -127.90 13.53
CA GLU A 265 -62.45 -128.97 12.56
C GLU A 265 -61.51 -130.17 12.81
N HIS A 266 -60.28 -129.92 13.28
CA HIS A 266 -59.37 -130.99 13.71
C HIS A 266 -59.81 -131.65 15.04
N VAL A 267 -60.32 -130.88 15.99
CA VAL A 267 -60.90 -131.41 17.23
C VAL A 267 -62.15 -132.24 16.93
N GLN A 268 -63.05 -131.79 16.06
CA GLN A 268 -64.23 -132.56 15.65
C GLN A 268 -63.87 -133.85 14.92
N ARG A 269 -62.83 -133.86 14.06
CA ARG A 269 -62.30 -135.10 13.47
C ARG A 269 -61.70 -136.03 14.52
N ALA A 270 -61.05 -135.49 15.55
CA ALA A 270 -60.53 -136.30 16.66
C ALA A 270 -61.65 -136.88 17.54
N GLU A 271 -62.75 -136.15 17.72
CA GLU A 271 -63.95 -136.59 18.43
C GLU A 271 -64.76 -137.63 17.62
N GLU A 272 -64.88 -137.49 16.30
CA GLU A 272 -65.51 -138.49 15.42
C GLU A 272 -64.74 -139.81 15.37
N ILE A 273 -63.40 -139.76 15.44
CA ILE A 273 -62.53 -140.95 15.53
C ILE A 273 -62.67 -141.59 16.93
N HIS A 274 -62.75 -140.80 18.00
CA HIS A 274 -63.00 -141.32 19.36
C HIS A 274 -64.40 -141.92 19.50
N ALA A 275 -65.44 -141.32 18.90
CA ALA A 275 -66.80 -141.85 18.90
C ALA A 275 -66.90 -143.19 18.15
N HIS A 276 -66.16 -143.37 17.05
CA HIS A 276 -66.06 -144.67 16.37
C HIS A 276 -65.31 -145.72 17.21
N LEU A 277 -64.32 -145.31 18.02
CA LEU A 277 -63.59 -146.20 18.93
C LEU A 277 -64.42 -146.58 20.16
N ASP A 278 -65.23 -145.66 20.70
CA ASP A 278 -66.17 -145.93 21.80
C ASP A 278 -67.32 -146.85 21.37
N HIS A 279 -67.82 -146.73 20.13
CA HIS A 279 -68.83 -147.65 19.59
C HIS A 279 -68.31 -149.09 19.40
N ILE A 280 -67.03 -149.25 19.08
CA ILE A 280 -66.36 -150.57 19.05
C ILE A 280 -66.09 -151.09 20.48
N ARG A 281 -65.82 -150.19 21.43
CA ARG A 281 -65.63 -150.53 22.86
C ARG A 281 -66.92 -150.98 23.55
N GLU A 282 -68.06 -150.33 23.29
CA GLU A 282 -69.37 -150.75 23.81
C GLU A 282 -69.90 -152.04 23.13
N GLY A 283 -69.54 -152.26 21.86
CA GLY A 283 -69.79 -153.53 21.16
C GLY A 283 -69.01 -154.73 21.74
N LEU A 284 -67.85 -154.49 22.36
CA LEU A 284 -67.04 -155.53 23.02
C LEU A 284 -67.27 -155.65 24.53
N ALA A 285 -67.83 -154.62 25.19
CA ALA A 285 -68.13 -154.62 26.62
C ALA A 285 -69.48 -155.27 26.98
N SER A 286 -70.40 -155.45 26.03
CA SER A 286 -71.67 -156.17 26.26
C SER A 286 -71.57 -157.70 26.15
N LEU A 287 -70.35 -158.24 25.98
CA LEU A 287 -70.10 -159.68 25.98
C LEU A 287 -69.65 -160.28 27.31
N THR A 288 -69.35 -159.54 28.38
CA THR A 288 -69.06 -160.18 29.69
C THR A 288 -69.00 -159.24 30.91
N GLU A 289 -70.07 -159.19 31.73
CA GLU A 289 -69.96 -159.06 33.21
C GLU A 289 -71.17 -159.71 33.95
N ARG A 290 -70.96 -160.96 34.41
CA ARG A 290 -71.65 -161.72 35.49
C ARG A 290 -70.68 -162.87 35.93
N PRO A 291 -70.57 -163.23 37.23
CA PRO A 291 -69.48 -162.75 38.13
C PRO A 291 -69.05 -163.82 39.20
N PRO A 292 -68.26 -163.51 40.28
CA PRO A 292 -68.86 -163.10 41.58
C PRO A 292 -68.02 -162.20 42.57
N SER A 293 -68.73 -161.35 43.37
CA SER A 293 -68.53 -160.74 44.73
C SER A 293 -67.11 -160.38 45.29
N ARG A 294 -66.82 -159.32 46.08
CA ARG A 294 -67.47 -158.49 47.16
C ARG A 294 -66.52 -157.26 47.39
N ASP A 295 -66.83 -156.07 47.91
CA ASP A 295 -67.74 -155.53 48.95
C ASP A 295 -68.39 -154.20 48.50
#